data_AF-A0AAX2BBZ4-F1
#
_entry.id   AF-A0AAX2BBZ4-F1
#
_cell.length_a   1.000
_cell.length_b   1.000
_cell.length_c   1.000
_cell.angle_alpha   90.00
_cell.angle_beta   90.00
_cell.angle_gamma   90.00
#
_symmetry.space_group_name_H-M   'P 1'
#
loop_
_entity.id
_entity.type
_entity.pdbx_description
1 polymer ?
#
loop_
_entity_poly.entity_id
_entity_poly.type
_entity_poly.pdbx_seq_one_letter_code
_entity_poly.pdbx_strand_id
1 'polypeptide(L)'
;MTTAPTTKKFHQLVDIEDYRYSNNCSNIDYGDIACDCETKTISILEAINHISLSIFSLAEDDGIDKEKIGNLSCIIADLAELGIATNKISHAASYLSGLKDSNHGA
;
A
#
# COMPACT_ATOMS: atom_id res chain seq x y z
N MET A 1 10.01 -32.90 -6.13
CA MET A 1 9.88 -31.52 -6.65
C MET A 1 8.79 -30.84 -5.84
N THR A 2 9.14 -29.93 -4.95
CA THR A 2 8.18 -29.12 -4.20
C THR A 2 7.75 -27.96 -5.11
N THR A 3 6.50 -27.98 -5.56
CA THR A 3 5.90 -26.87 -6.31
C THR A 3 5.79 -25.67 -5.40
N ALA A 4 6.59 -24.63 -5.65
CA ALA A 4 6.46 -23.37 -4.93
C ALA A 4 5.03 -22.81 -5.15
N PRO A 5 4.37 -22.29 -4.11
CA PRO A 5 3.06 -21.68 -4.27
C PRO A 5 3.15 -20.51 -5.25
N THR A 6 2.30 -20.52 -6.28
CA THR A 6 2.31 -19.59 -7.42
C THR A 6 1.47 -18.33 -7.17
N THR A 7 0.81 -18.22 -6.01
CA THR A 7 -0.07 -17.08 -5.71
C THR A 7 0.77 -15.87 -5.33
N LYS A 8 0.78 -14.87 -6.20
CA LYS A 8 1.36 -13.55 -5.91
C LYS A 8 0.50 -12.82 -4.89
N LYS A 9 1.13 -12.16 -3.92
CA LYS A 9 0.48 -11.22 -3.00
C LYS A 9 0.01 -9.98 -3.76
N PHE A 10 -0.97 -9.25 -3.22
CA PHE A 10 -1.54 -8.08 -3.90
C PHE A 10 -0.46 -7.04 -4.24
N HIS A 11 0.38 -6.69 -3.27
CA HIS A 11 1.47 -5.72 -3.46
C HIS A 11 2.52 -6.14 -4.52
N GLN A 12 2.58 -7.43 -4.88
CA GLN A 12 3.47 -7.94 -5.93
C GLN A 12 2.87 -7.80 -7.34
N LEU A 13 1.55 -7.56 -7.43
CA LEU A 13 0.84 -7.35 -8.67
C LEU A 13 0.70 -5.87 -9.02
N VAL A 14 0.66 -5.00 -8.02
CA VAL A 14 0.51 -3.57 -8.20
C VAL A 14 1.84 -2.93 -8.63
N ASP A 15 1.80 -2.18 -9.72
CA ASP A 15 2.92 -1.40 -10.23
C ASP A 15 2.40 -0.16 -10.95
N ILE A 16 3.31 0.76 -11.26
CA ILE A 16 3.01 1.94 -12.09
C ILE A 16 3.74 1.82 -13.42
N GLU A 17 3.12 2.31 -14.49
CA GLU A 17 3.75 2.29 -15.80
C GLU A 17 4.94 3.25 -15.87
N ASP A 18 6.02 2.79 -16.52
CA ASP A 18 7.24 3.56 -16.71
C ASP A 18 7.25 4.23 -18.10
N TYR A 19 7.22 5.56 -18.11
CA TYR A 19 7.20 6.36 -19.35
C TYR A 19 8.41 6.13 -20.26
N ARG A 20 9.51 5.59 -19.74
CA ARG A 20 10.72 5.30 -20.53
C ARG A 20 10.51 4.11 -21.47
N TYR A 21 9.58 3.22 -21.13
CA TYR A 21 9.34 1.97 -21.85
C TYR A 21 7.93 1.87 -22.42
N SER A 22 7.01 2.77 -22.04
CA SER A 22 5.64 2.79 -22.52
C SER A 22 5.27 4.15 -23.11
N ASN A 23 4.86 4.14 -24.38
CA ASN A 23 4.60 5.35 -25.17
C ASN A 23 3.33 6.12 -24.76
N ASN A 24 2.49 5.56 -23.88
CA ASN A 24 1.22 6.15 -23.47
C ASN A 24 1.24 6.85 -22.10
N CYS A 25 2.41 6.93 -21.45
CA CYS A 25 2.51 7.32 -20.03
C CYS A 25 3.18 8.68 -19.81
N SER A 26 3.52 9.41 -20.87
CA SER A 26 4.21 10.70 -20.78
C SER A 26 3.42 11.77 -20.01
N ASN A 27 2.10 11.63 -19.96
CA ASN A 27 1.20 12.53 -19.25
C ASN A 27 0.94 12.11 -17.78
N ILE A 28 1.54 11.01 -17.31
CA ILE A 28 1.43 10.63 -15.91
C ILE A 28 2.17 11.66 -15.06
N ASP A 29 1.47 12.19 -14.06
CA ASP A 29 2.06 12.98 -12.98
C ASP A 29 2.55 12.04 -11.88
N TYR A 30 3.82 11.67 -11.95
CA TYR A 30 4.44 10.79 -10.98
C TYR A 30 4.65 11.48 -9.62
N GLY A 31 4.76 12.81 -9.58
CA GLY A 31 4.90 13.56 -8.33
C GLY A 31 3.62 13.51 -7.51
N ASP A 32 2.49 13.79 -8.16
CA ASP A 32 1.17 13.72 -7.51
C ASP A 32 0.84 12.30 -7.04
N ILE A 33 1.12 11.28 -7.87
CA ILE A 33 0.93 9.87 -7.47
C ILE A 33 1.80 9.52 -6.26
N ALA A 34 3.06 9.99 -6.22
CA ALA A 34 3.95 9.72 -5.11
C ALA A 34 3.41 10.30 -3.80
N CYS A 35 3.00 11.57 -3.82
CA CYS A 35 2.45 12.30 -2.68
C CYS A 35 1.12 11.71 -2.19
N ASP A 36 0.20 11.38 -3.11
CA ASP A 36 -1.07 10.75 -2.79
C ASP A 36 -0.87 9.36 -2.17
N CYS A 37 0.03 8.54 -2.73
CA CYS A 37 0.32 7.22 -2.18
C CYS A 37 1.06 7.27 -0.85
N GLU A 38 1.94 8.27 -0.62
CA GLU A 38 2.56 8.51 0.68
C GLU A 38 1.50 8.85 1.73
N THR A 39 0.62 9.80 1.42
CA THR A 39 -0.48 10.21 2.31
C THR A 39 -1.40 9.03 2.65
N LYS A 40 -1.78 8.23 1.64
CA LYS A 40 -2.60 7.02 1.84
C LYS A 40 -1.88 5.98 2.68
N THR A 41 -0.57 5.81 2.50
CA THR A 41 0.23 4.88 3.32
C THR A 41 0.16 5.29 4.79
N ILE A 42 0.31 6.59 5.09
CA ILE A 42 0.19 7.12 6.46
C ILE A 42 -1.21 6.84 7.02
N SER A 43 -2.27 7.20 6.28
CA SER A 43 -3.65 6.96 6.73
C SER A 43 -3.96 5.48 6.97
N ILE A 44 -3.40 4.57 6.16
CA ILE A 44 -3.54 3.13 6.35
C ILE A 44 -2.85 2.67 7.65
N LEU A 45 -1.64 3.17 7.93
CA LEU A 45 -0.93 2.85 9.17
C LEU A 45 -1.67 3.36 10.42
N GLU A 46 -2.25 4.55 10.33
CA GLU A 46 -3.10 5.10 11.39
C GLU A 46 -4.35 4.25 11.61
N ALA A 47 -5.00 3.80 10.53
CA ALA A 47 -6.16 2.91 10.61
C ALA A 47 -5.80 1.55 11.25
N ILE A 48 -4.67 0.94 10.87
CA ILE A 48 -4.16 -0.29 11.49
C ILE A 48 -3.98 -0.09 12.99
N ASN A 49 -3.35 1.02 13.40
CA ASN A 49 -3.13 1.32 14.81
C ASN A 49 -4.46 1.48 15.57
N HIS A 50 -5.40 2.25 15.03
CA HIS A 50 -6.72 2.45 15.64
C HIS A 50 -7.49 1.14 15.80
N ILE A 51 -7.49 0.29 14.78
CA ILE A 51 -8.17 -1.02 14.85
C ILE A 51 -7.47 -1.94 15.86
N SER A 52 -6.14 -1.91 15.92
CA SER A 52 -5.37 -2.71 16.89
C SER A 52 -5.72 -2.33 18.33
N LEU A 53 -5.84 -1.04 18.62
CA LEU A 53 -6.30 -0.54 19.92
C LEU A 53 -7.75 -0.94 20.20
N SER A 54 -8.61 -0.91 19.19
CA SER A 54 -10.00 -1.37 19.32
C SER A 54 -10.09 -2.86 19.66
N ILE A 55 -9.26 -3.70 19.04
CA ILE A 55 -9.15 -5.13 19.37
C ILE A 55 -8.69 -5.30 20.82
N PHE A 56 -7.67 -4.55 21.23
CA PHE A 56 -7.16 -4.61 22.61
C PHE A 56 -8.28 -4.32 23.62
N SER A 57 -9.03 -3.23 23.45
CA SER A 57 -10.15 -2.91 24.33
C SER A 57 -11.26 -3.97 24.33
N LEU A 58 -11.56 -4.58 23.18
CA LEU A 58 -12.55 -5.67 23.09
C LEU A 58 -12.07 -6.96 23.77
N ALA A 59 -10.76 -7.19 23.85
CA ALA A 59 -10.19 -8.37 24.49
C ALA A 59 -10.16 -8.27 26.02
N GLU A 60 -10.19 -7.05 26.57
CA GLU A 60 -10.25 -6.79 28.02
C GLU A 60 -11.68 -6.78 28.59
N ASP A 61 -12.71 -6.80 27.75
CA ASP A 61 -14.12 -6.78 28.16
C ASP A 61 -14.58 -8.18 28.65
N ASP A 62 -15.42 -8.22 29.69
CA ASP A 62 -15.91 -9.46 30.32
C ASP A 62 -16.81 -10.30 29.37
N GLY A 63 -17.28 -9.67 28.28
CA GLY A 63 -18.11 -10.28 27.23
C GLY A 63 -17.40 -10.41 25.87
N ILE A 64 -16.24 -11.06 25.83
CA ILE A 64 -15.39 -11.16 24.63
C ILE A 64 -16.16 -11.61 23.38
N ASP A 65 -16.29 -10.70 22.41
CA ASP A 65 -16.80 -10.98 21.06
C ASP A 65 -15.65 -11.42 20.13
N LYS A 66 -15.41 -12.73 20.11
CA LYS A 66 -14.34 -13.36 19.33
C LYS A 66 -14.53 -13.19 17.81
N GLU A 67 -15.77 -13.14 17.34
CA GLU A 67 -16.06 -12.95 15.92
C GLU A 67 -15.65 -11.54 15.49
N LYS A 68 -16.01 -10.52 16.27
CA LYS A 68 -15.62 -9.14 16.01
C LYS A 68 -14.11 -8.95 16.05
N ILE A 69 -13.42 -9.54 17.03
CA ILE A 69 -11.95 -9.51 17.11
C ILE A 69 -11.33 -10.17 15.87
N GLY A 70 -11.86 -11.32 15.44
CA GLY A 70 -11.41 -12.02 14.23
C GLY A 70 -11.58 -11.15 12.99
N ASN A 71 -12.76 -10.55 12.80
CA ASN A 71 -13.05 -9.67 11.67
C ASN A 71 -12.12 -8.45 11.62
N LEU A 72 -11.91 -7.78 12.75
CA LEU A 72 -10.99 -6.64 12.84
C LEU A 72 -9.54 -7.06 12.55
N SER A 73 -9.13 -8.25 12.97
CA SER A 73 -7.80 -8.80 12.68
C SER A 73 -7.60 -9.07 11.19
N CYS A 74 -8.61 -9.58 10.50
CA CYS A 74 -8.59 -9.74 9.04
C CYS A 74 -8.49 -8.38 8.33
N ILE A 75 -9.23 -7.38 8.78
CA ILE A 75 -9.16 -6.01 8.21
C ILE A 75 -7.75 -5.44 8.37
N ILE A 76 -7.07 -5.64 9.51
CA ILE A 76 -5.67 -5.22 9.68
C ILE A 76 -4.76 -5.90 8.65
N ALA A 77 -4.95 -7.19 8.40
CA ALA A 77 -4.13 -7.93 7.43
C ALA A 77 -4.30 -7.38 6.01
N ASP A 78 -5.55 -7.08 5.61
CA ASP A 78 -5.84 -6.48 4.31
C ASP A 78 -5.26 -5.06 4.19
N LEU A 79 -5.40 -4.25 5.23
CA LEU A 79 -4.81 -2.91 5.29
C LEU A 79 -3.28 -2.95 5.21
N ALA A 80 -2.63 -3.95 5.83
CA ALA A 80 -1.18 -4.09 5.75
C ALA A 80 -0.70 -4.38 4.31
N GLU A 81 -1.41 -5.23 3.57
CA GLU A 81 -1.11 -5.47 2.14
C GLU A 81 -1.32 -4.20 1.29
N LEU A 82 -2.37 -3.41 1.57
CA LEU A 82 -2.59 -2.12 0.91
C LEU A 82 -1.47 -1.11 1.23
N GLY A 83 -1.06 -1.00 2.49
CA GLY A 83 0.00 -0.10 2.91
C GLY A 83 1.34 -0.42 2.25
N ILE A 84 1.67 -1.70 2.08
CA ILE A 84 2.87 -2.13 1.34
C ILE A 84 2.75 -1.74 -0.13
N ALA A 85 1.57 -1.92 -0.73
CA ALA A 85 1.33 -1.58 -2.14
C ALA A 85 1.45 -0.06 -2.39
N THR A 86 0.82 0.78 -1.55
CA THR A 86 0.89 2.23 -1.68
C THR A 86 2.31 2.75 -1.43
N ASN A 87 3.04 2.18 -0.46
CA ASN A 87 4.44 2.54 -0.23
C ASN A 87 5.32 2.19 -1.44
N LYS A 88 5.12 1.00 -2.03
CA LYS A 88 5.83 0.58 -3.25
C LYS A 88 5.57 1.55 -4.41
N ILE A 89 4.30 1.91 -4.64
CA ILE A 89 3.92 2.88 -5.68
C ILE A 89 4.57 4.24 -5.42
N SER A 90 4.50 4.73 -4.18
CA SER A 90 5.05 6.04 -3.84
C SER A 90 6.55 6.13 -4.16
N HIS A 91 7.33 5.11 -3.80
CA HIS A 91 8.75 5.04 -4.13
C HIS A 91 9.01 4.97 -5.63
N ALA A 92 8.28 4.12 -6.37
CA ALA A 92 8.43 4.01 -7.81
C ALA A 92 8.10 5.33 -8.51
N ALA A 93 7.01 5.98 -8.09
CA ALA A 93 6.54 7.25 -8.65
C ALA A 93 7.54 8.38 -8.33
N SER A 94 8.05 8.44 -7.10
CA SER A 94 9.08 9.42 -6.70
C SER A 94 10.33 9.31 -7.59
N TYR A 95 10.78 8.07 -7.86
CA TYR A 95 11.91 7.82 -8.73
C TYR A 95 11.64 8.26 -10.19
N LEU A 96 10.47 7.90 -10.74
CA LEU A 96 10.10 8.28 -12.10
C LEU A 96 9.89 9.79 -12.25
N SER A 97 9.34 10.47 -11.23
CA SER A 97 9.21 11.93 -11.20
C SER A 97 10.60 12.58 -11.29
N GLY A 98 11.54 12.17 -10.43
CA GLY A 98 12.90 12.72 -10.44
C GLY A 98 13.63 12.53 -11.77
N LEU A 99 13.45 11.36 -12.42
CA LEU A 99 13.97 11.13 -13.77
C LEU A 99 13.32 12.04 -14.82
N LYS A 100 12.00 12.23 -14.74
CA LYS A 100 11.25 13.04 -15.70
C LYS A 100 11.64 14.52 -15.59
N ASP A 101 11.79 15.03 -14.38
CA ASP A 101 12.23 16.41 -14.13
C ASP A 101 13.68 16.63 -14.58
N SER A 102 14.56 15.66 -14.36
CA SER A 102 15.96 15.70 -14.82
C SER A 102 16.08 15.77 -16.35
N ASN A 103 15.15 15.16 -17.09
CA ASN A 103 15.12 15.22 -18.56
C ASN A 103 14.63 16.56 -19.12
N HIS A 104 13.98 17.42 -18.32
CA HIS A 104 13.52 18.75 -18.74
C HIS A 104 14.48 19.89 -18.32
N GLY A 105 15.59 19.55 -17.65
CA GLY A 105 16.59 20.51 -17.15
C GLY A 105 17.87 20.65 -17.99
N ALA A 106 17.88 20.16 -19.24
CA ALA A 106 19.03 20.25 -20.16
C ALA A 106 18.71 21.08 -21.41
#